data_AF-A0A0U1NQJ6-F1
#
_entry.id   AF-A0A0U1NQJ6-F1
#
_cell.length_a   1.000
_cell.length_b   1.000
_cell.length_c   1.000
_cell.angle_alpha   90.00
_cell.angle_beta   90.00
_cell.angle_gamma   90.00
#
_symmetry.space_group_name_H-M   'P 1'
#
loop_
_entity.id
_entity.type
_entity.pdbx_description
1 polymer ?
#
loop_
_entity_poly.entity_id
_entity_poly.type
_entity_poly.pdbx_seq_one_letter_code
_entity_poly.pdbx_strand_id
1 'polypeptide(L)'
;MRNTKEIRFKDRILNQQYKYEKLRKHAYKELKVLEEHFSKRQVDKGKIYSDILIHLQAYQKEISYNGLRGVTLGILTTILVYIFNTGVIAQLLKIKISMNHWVAEAIGLIFGTIILGLYFLCMYFLGAGHFFIEDIKRRKQIYVNEYLIKIVEEKIEAIKNNMK
;
A
#
# COMPACT_ATOMS: atom_id res chain seq x y z
N MET A 1 22.81 25.43 -15.62
CA MET A 1 22.38 24.48 -14.56
C MET A 1 20.89 24.52 -14.17
N ARG A 2 20.09 25.54 -14.55
CA ARG A 2 18.62 25.58 -14.30
C ARG A 2 17.82 24.57 -15.15
N ASN A 3 18.18 24.39 -16.43
CA ASN A 3 17.51 23.48 -17.37
C ASN A 3 17.41 22.02 -16.88
N THR A 4 18.44 21.50 -16.22
CA THR A 4 18.47 20.09 -15.78
C THR A 4 17.52 19.81 -14.61
N LYS A 5 17.11 20.83 -13.83
CA LYS A 5 16.12 20.66 -12.76
C LYS A 5 14.70 20.67 -13.33
N GLU A 6 14.45 21.53 -14.32
CA GLU A 6 13.15 21.68 -14.97
C GLU A 6 12.79 20.46 -15.83
N ILE A 7 13.75 19.92 -16.58
CA ILE A 7 13.59 18.67 -17.34
C ILE A 7 13.24 17.51 -16.40
N ARG A 8 14.00 17.34 -15.31
CA ARG A 8 13.73 16.30 -14.30
C ARG A 8 12.37 16.44 -13.61
N PHE A 9 11.89 17.66 -13.44
CA PHE A 9 10.56 17.93 -12.88
C PHE A 9 9.46 17.54 -13.87
N LYS A 10 9.59 17.95 -15.15
CA LYS A 10 8.66 17.59 -16.21
C LYS A 10 8.57 16.08 -16.40
N ASP A 11 9.71 15.38 -16.44
CA ASP A 11 9.75 13.92 -16.58
C ASP A 11 9.08 13.21 -15.40
N ARG A 12 9.23 13.73 -14.18
CA ARG A 12 8.54 13.19 -12.99
C ARG A 12 7.03 13.31 -13.13
N ILE A 13 6.52 14.46 -13.57
CA ILE A 13 5.08 14.68 -13.80
C ILE A 13 4.57 13.74 -14.89
N LEU A 14 5.27 13.66 -16.03
CA LEU A 14 4.85 12.82 -17.15
C LEU A 14 4.81 11.34 -16.77
N ASN A 15 5.83 10.85 -16.05
CA ASN A 15 5.86 9.47 -15.54
C ASN A 15 4.72 9.21 -14.56
N GLN A 16 4.38 10.19 -13.73
CA GLN A 16 3.25 10.10 -12.81
C GLN A 16 1.92 10.05 -13.56
N GLN A 17 1.74 10.88 -14.60
CA GLN A 17 0.55 10.86 -15.45
C GLN A 17 0.41 9.51 -16.17
N TYR A 18 1.49 8.97 -16.74
CA TYR A 18 1.47 7.67 -17.41
C TYR A 18 1.09 6.52 -16.45
N LYS A 19 1.61 6.55 -15.22
CA LYS A 19 1.23 5.59 -14.17
C LYS A 19 -0.27 5.66 -13.85
N TYR A 20 -0.81 6.87 -13.73
CA TYR A 20 -2.23 7.07 -13.49
C TYR A 20 -3.10 6.75 -14.70
N GLU A 21 -2.61 6.94 -15.92
CA GLU A 21 -3.32 6.58 -17.14
C GLU A 21 -3.63 5.08 -17.18
N LYS A 22 -2.68 4.22 -16.77
CA LYS A 22 -2.92 2.78 -16.64
C LYS A 22 -4.05 2.47 -15.64
N LEU A 23 -4.08 3.18 -14.51
CA LEU A 23 -5.14 3.03 -13.51
C LEU A 23 -6.50 3.51 -14.03
N ARG A 24 -6.53 4.63 -14.78
CA ARG A 24 -7.76 5.11 -15.42
C ARG A 24 -8.28 4.12 -16.47
N LYS A 25 -7.41 3.56 -17.31
CA LYS A 25 -7.78 2.50 -18.26
C LYS A 25 -8.34 1.27 -17.56
N HIS A 26 -7.79 0.91 -16.40
CA HIS A 26 -8.31 -0.18 -15.59
C HIS A 26 -9.71 0.15 -15.04
N ALA A 27 -9.89 1.35 -14.49
CA ALA A 27 -11.19 1.84 -14.04
C ALA A 27 -12.25 1.75 -15.15
N TYR A 28 -11.97 2.21 -16.37
CA TYR A 28 -12.92 2.09 -17.48
C TYR A 28 -13.33 0.64 -17.79
N LYS A 29 -12.41 -0.32 -17.68
CA LYS A 29 -12.74 -1.74 -17.84
C LYS A 29 -13.63 -2.24 -16.71
N GLU A 30 -13.32 -1.86 -15.47
CA GLU A 30 -14.12 -2.21 -14.29
C GLU A 30 -15.54 -1.63 -14.39
N LEU A 31 -15.67 -0.36 -14.79
CA LEU A 31 -16.97 0.27 -15.03
C LEU A 31 -17.80 -0.50 -16.04
N LYS A 32 -17.20 -0.91 -17.17
CA LYS A 32 -17.91 -1.66 -18.21
C LYS A 32 -18.43 -3.00 -17.68
N VAL A 33 -17.65 -3.68 -16.85
CA VAL A 33 -18.06 -4.94 -16.21
C VAL A 33 -19.21 -4.71 -15.23
N LEU A 34 -19.14 -3.63 -14.44
CA LEU A 34 -20.22 -3.25 -13.52
C LEU A 34 -21.50 -2.89 -14.29
N GLU A 35 -21.39 -2.08 -15.34
CA GLU A 35 -22.51 -1.76 -16.22
C GLU A 35 -23.16 -3.03 -16.77
N GLU A 36 -22.38 -3.97 -17.31
CA GLU A 36 -22.90 -5.26 -17.80
C GLU A 36 -23.58 -6.07 -16.69
N HIS A 37 -23.00 -6.12 -15.50
CA HIS A 37 -23.54 -6.87 -14.37
C HIS A 37 -24.87 -6.30 -13.87
N PHE A 38 -24.97 -4.98 -13.68
CA PHE A 38 -26.17 -4.33 -13.17
C PHE A 38 -27.27 -4.20 -14.24
N SER A 39 -26.91 -4.12 -15.53
CA SER A 39 -27.87 -4.10 -16.63
C SER A 39 -28.68 -5.39 -16.77
N LYS A 40 -28.22 -6.51 -16.19
CA LYS A 40 -28.99 -7.76 -16.15
C LYS A 40 -30.25 -7.66 -15.29
N ARG A 41 -30.29 -6.72 -14.34
CA ARG A 41 -31.38 -6.57 -13.35
C ARG A 41 -32.26 -5.35 -13.60
N GLN A 42 -31.77 -4.36 -14.33
CA GLN A 42 -32.41 -3.06 -14.50
C GLN A 42 -32.18 -2.56 -15.93
N VAL A 43 -33.21 -2.00 -16.58
CA VAL A 43 -33.10 -1.41 -17.93
C VAL A 43 -32.83 0.10 -17.87
N ASP A 44 -33.34 0.76 -16.81
CA ASP A 44 -33.14 2.19 -16.60
C ASP A 44 -31.67 2.49 -16.27
N LYS A 45 -31.00 3.19 -17.20
CA LYS A 45 -29.60 3.61 -17.07
C LYS A 45 -29.35 4.47 -15.85
N GLY A 46 -30.28 5.36 -15.48
CA GLY A 46 -30.14 6.20 -14.29
C GLY A 46 -30.09 5.36 -13.01
N LYS A 47 -30.95 4.35 -12.91
CA LYS A 47 -30.94 3.41 -11.79
C LYS A 47 -29.71 2.51 -11.80
N ILE A 48 -29.28 2.01 -12.97
CA ILE A 48 -28.04 1.22 -13.09
C ILE A 48 -26.85 1.99 -12.51
N TYR A 49 -26.66 3.26 -12.91
CA TYR A 49 -25.56 4.07 -12.41
C TYR A 49 -25.70 4.40 -10.92
N SER A 50 -26.92 4.63 -10.44
CA SER A 50 -27.19 4.81 -9.01
C SER A 50 -26.78 3.58 -8.18
N ASP A 51 -27.11 2.38 -8.65
CA ASP A 51 -26.75 1.13 -7.96
C ASP A 51 -25.23 0.89 -7.99
N ILE A 52 -24.58 1.19 -9.13
CA ILE A 52 -23.12 1.15 -9.25
C ILE A 52 -22.47 2.13 -8.27
N LEU A 53 -22.99 3.36 -8.13
CA LEU A 53 -22.46 4.35 -7.21
C LEU A 53 -22.52 3.86 -5.76
N ILE A 54 -23.66 3.31 -5.33
CA ILE A 54 -23.84 2.76 -3.98
C ILE A 54 -22.85 1.61 -3.75
N HIS A 55 -22.69 0.70 -4.74
CA HIS A 55 -21.74 -0.40 -4.65
C HIS A 55 -20.29 0.09 -4.49
N LEU A 56 -19.87 1.06 -5.32
CA LEU A 56 -18.52 1.61 -5.27
C LEU A 56 -18.23 2.34 -3.95
N GLN A 57 -19.19 3.09 -3.42
CA GLN A 57 -19.07 3.77 -2.12
C GLN A 57 -18.96 2.76 -0.97
N ALA A 58 -19.79 1.72 -0.98
CA ALA A 58 -19.72 0.65 0.02
C ALA A 58 -18.36 -0.08 -0.04
N TYR A 59 -17.90 -0.40 -1.25
CA TYR A 59 -16.62 -1.07 -1.45
C TYR A 59 -15.42 -0.19 -1.06
N GLN A 60 -15.45 1.11 -1.38
CA GLN A 60 -14.43 2.05 -0.91
C GLN A 60 -14.42 2.15 0.61
N LYS A 61 -15.59 2.17 1.26
CA LYS A 61 -15.71 2.16 2.71
C LYS A 61 -15.05 0.90 3.29
N GLU A 62 -15.41 -0.29 2.80
CA GLU A 62 -14.83 -1.55 3.23
C GLU A 62 -13.30 -1.57 3.11
N ILE A 63 -12.77 -1.11 1.98
CA ILE A 63 -11.33 -1.04 1.74
C ILE A 63 -10.65 -0.04 2.68
N SER A 64 -11.30 1.07 3.00
CA SER A 64 -10.73 2.17 3.80
C SER A 64 -10.77 1.88 5.31
N TYR A 65 -11.75 1.13 5.80
CA TYR A 65 -11.99 0.89 7.23
C TYR A 65 -11.00 -0.07 7.93
N ASN A 66 -9.95 -0.55 7.24
CA ASN A 66 -8.93 -1.41 7.87
C ASN A 66 -7.88 -0.63 8.69
N GLY A 67 -8.34 0.23 9.62
CA GLY A 67 -7.47 0.87 10.63
C GLY A 67 -6.73 -0.13 11.53
N LEU A 68 -7.21 -1.38 11.61
CA LEU A 68 -6.55 -2.47 12.36
C LEU A 68 -5.14 -2.80 11.85
N ARG A 69 -4.79 -2.42 10.60
CA ARG A 69 -3.52 -2.80 9.95
C ARG A 69 -2.29 -2.17 10.58
N GLY A 70 -2.36 -0.88 10.89
CA GLY A 70 -1.27 -0.19 11.59
C GLY A 70 -1.05 -0.77 12.98
N VAL A 71 -2.14 -1.19 13.63
CA VAL A 71 -2.13 -1.83 14.94
C VAL A 71 -1.49 -3.22 14.88
N THR A 72 -1.88 -4.07 13.92
CA THR A 72 -1.30 -5.42 13.78
C THR A 72 0.18 -5.38 13.46
N LEU A 73 0.60 -4.46 12.57
CA LEU A 73 2.01 -4.30 12.20
C LEU A 73 2.82 -3.72 13.37
N GLY A 74 2.23 -2.78 14.12
CA GLY A 74 2.79 -2.26 15.37
C GLY A 74 3.02 -3.35 16.41
N ILE A 75 2.00 -4.17 16.71
CA ILE A 75 2.08 -5.28 17.67
C ILE A 75 3.17 -6.28 17.24
N LEU A 76 3.17 -6.70 15.97
CA LEU A 76 4.17 -7.63 15.43
C LEU A 76 5.60 -7.06 15.60
N THR A 77 5.77 -5.78 15.29
CA THR A 77 7.06 -5.09 15.44
C THR A 77 7.49 -5.02 16.89
N THR A 78 6.58 -4.67 17.81
CA THR A 78 6.87 -4.61 19.25
C THR A 78 7.31 -5.97 19.80
N ILE A 79 6.61 -7.05 19.41
CA ILE A 79 6.98 -8.42 19.81
C ILE A 79 8.37 -8.80 19.28
N LEU A 80 8.65 -8.52 18.01
CA LEU A 80 9.95 -8.82 17.40
C LEU A 80 11.10 -8.03 18.05
N VAL A 81 10.90 -6.74 18.33
CA VAL A 81 11.89 -5.90 19.02
C VAL A 81 12.13 -6.40 20.44
N TYR A 82 11.07 -6.78 21.15
CA TYR A 82 11.18 -7.35 22.48
C TYR A 82 12.02 -8.63 22.45
N ILE A 83 11.68 -9.60 21.60
CA ILE A 83 12.42 -10.87 21.45
C ILE A 83 13.89 -10.62 21.07
N PHE A 84 14.15 -9.65 20.18
CA PHE A 84 15.52 -9.30 19.79
C PHE A 84 16.33 -8.74 20.97
N ASN A 85 15.76 -7.79 21.71
CA ASN A 85 16.45 -7.16 22.83
C ASN A 85 16.65 -8.14 24.01
N THR A 86 15.62 -8.89 24.40
CA THR A 86 15.67 -9.76 25.57
C THR A 86 16.25 -11.14 25.28
N GLY A 87 16.10 -11.64 24.05
CA GLY A 87 16.57 -12.95 23.64
C GLY A 87 17.98 -12.91 23.05
N VAL A 88 18.24 -12.00 22.11
CA VAL A 88 19.47 -12.02 21.31
C VAL A 88 20.54 -11.12 21.91
N ILE A 89 20.26 -9.84 22.15
CA ILE A 89 21.24 -8.90 22.70
C ILE A 89 21.65 -9.33 24.12
N ALA A 90 20.69 -9.67 24.96
CA ALA A 90 20.99 -10.11 26.33
C ALA A 90 21.81 -11.41 26.39
N GLN A 91 21.71 -12.29 25.39
CA GLN A 91 22.56 -13.48 25.28
C GLN A 91 23.94 -13.15 24.71
N LEU A 92 24.02 -12.31 23.67
CA LEU A 92 25.29 -11.83 23.13
C LEU A 92 26.18 -11.18 24.20
N LEU A 93 25.59 -10.35 25.07
CA LEU A 93 26.31 -9.72 26.18
C LEU A 93 26.83 -10.71 27.23
N LYS A 94 26.26 -11.93 27.28
CA LYS A 94 26.70 -13.00 28.19
C LYS A 94 27.77 -13.91 27.56
N ILE A 95 27.96 -13.85 26.25
CA ILE A 95 29.02 -14.59 25.56
C ILE A 95 30.33 -13.88 25.83
N LYS A 96 31.13 -14.41 26.77
CA LYS A 96 32.55 -14.04 26.87
C LYS A 96 33.28 -14.60 25.67
N ILE A 97 33.81 -13.74 24.82
CA ILE A 97 34.64 -14.19 23.71
C ILE A 97 36.04 -14.37 24.30
N SER A 98 36.54 -15.60 24.37
CA SER A 98 37.87 -15.90 24.92
C SER A 98 38.99 -15.44 23.96
N MET A 99 39.09 -14.14 23.70
CA MET A 99 40.22 -13.54 23.00
C MET A 99 41.11 -12.86 24.03
N ASN A 100 42.41 -13.14 23.98
CA ASN A 100 43.40 -12.60 24.92
C ASN A 100 43.55 -11.07 24.87
N HIS A 101 42.92 -10.39 23.89
CA HIS A 101 42.93 -8.94 23.75
C HIS A 101 41.51 -8.36 23.74
N TRP A 102 41.24 -7.46 24.69
CA TRP A 102 39.96 -6.74 24.85
C TRP A 102 39.50 -6.02 23.57
N VAL A 103 40.44 -5.56 22.74
CA VAL A 103 40.15 -4.90 21.46
C VAL A 103 39.54 -5.89 20.45
N ALA A 104 40.06 -7.11 20.38
CA ALA A 104 39.57 -8.14 19.47
C ALA A 104 38.18 -8.65 19.89
N GLU A 105 37.93 -8.74 21.20
CA GLU A 105 36.61 -9.05 21.75
C GLU A 105 35.58 -7.96 21.43
N ALA A 106 35.94 -6.68 21.60
CA ALA A 106 35.06 -5.56 21.26
C ALA A 106 34.71 -5.52 19.75
N ILE A 107 35.70 -5.72 18.88
CA ILE A 107 35.49 -5.80 17.43
C ILE A 107 34.56 -6.98 17.08
N GLY A 108 34.81 -8.16 17.67
CA GLY A 108 33.97 -9.34 17.47
C GLY A 108 32.51 -9.12 17.87
N LEU A 109 32.26 -8.47 19.01
CA LEU A 109 30.91 -8.10 19.46
C LEU A 109 30.22 -7.12 18.51
N ILE A 110 30.94 -6.12 17.99
CA ILE A 110 30.40 -5.15 17.03
C ILE A 110 29.97 -5.87 15.74
N PHE A 111 30.85 -6.68 15.15
CA PHE A 111 30.53 -7.44 13.94
C PHE A 111 29.39 -8.45 14.17
N GLY A 112 29.40 -9.16 15.31
CA GLY A 112 28.32 -10.08 15.68
C GLY A 112 26.96 -9.37 15.79
N THR A 113 26.94 -8.17 16.39
CA THR A 113 25.73 -7.34 16.52
C THR A 113 25.24 -6.87 15.15
N ILE A 114 26.14 -6.43 14.26
CA ILE A 114 25.79 -6.01 12.89
C ILE A 114 25.19 -7.18 12.09
N ILE A 115 25.83 -8.36 12.14
CA ILE A 115 25.36 -9.55 11.41
C ILE A 115 23.99 -9.99 11.92
N LEU A 116 23.79 -10.07 13.24
CA LEU A 116 22.50 -10.41 13.84
C LEU A 116 21.43 -9.34 13.58
N GLY A 117 21.80 -8.06 13.60
CA GLY A 117 20.91 -6.97 13.24
C GLY A 117 20.44 -7.06 11.79
N LEU A 118 21.36 -7.32 10.84
CA LEU A 118 21.03 -7.56 9.43
C LEU A 118 20.13 -8.79 9.24
N TYR A 119 20.43 -9.88 9.95
CA TYR A 119 19.59 -11.08 9.91
C TYR A 119 18.16 -10.81 10.37
N PHE A 120 18.00 -10.11 11.51
CA PHE A 120 16.68 -9.72 12.01
C PHE A 120 15.95 -8.77 11.08
N LEU A 121 16.66 -7.81 10.48
CA LEU A 121 16.11 -6.89 9.50
C LEU A 121 15.56 -7.66 8.28
N CYS A 122 16.33 -8.62 7.75
CA CYS A 122 15.90 -9.49 6.66
C CYS A 122 14.66 -10.30 7.04
N MET A 123 14.65 -10.95 8.21
CA MET A 123 13.50 -11.72 8.69
C MET A 123 12.25 -10.84 8.87
N TYR A 124 12.41 -9.62 9.39
CA TYR A 124 11.33 -8.64 9.50
C TYR A 124 10.76 -8.28 8.13
N PHE A 125 11.60 -7.96 7.15
CA PHE A 125 11.12 -7.65 5.80
C PHE A 125 10.49 -8.85 5.08
N LEU A 126 10.95 -10.07 5.36
CA LEU A 126 10.31 -11.28 4.85
C LEU A 126 8.91 -11.48 5.44
N GLY A 127 8.74 -11.29 6.76
CA GLY A 127 7.46 -11.45 7.43
C GLY A 127 6.48 -10.29 7.18
N ALA A 128 6.97 -9.05 7.18
CA ALA A 128 6.17 -7.85 6.99
C ALA A 128 5.98 -7.47 5.51
N GLY A 129 6.80 -8.02 4.60
CA GLY A 129 6.81 -7.69 3.17
C GLY A 129 5.45 -7.86 2.49
N HIS A 130 4.70 -8.90 2.89
CA HIS A 130 3.37 -9.14 2.36
C HIS A 130 2.40 -7.98 2.65
N PHE A 131 2.44 -7.42 3.86
CA PHE A 131 1.59 -6.29 4.24
C PHE A 131 1.85 -5.06 3.37
N PHE A 132 3.11 -4.77 3.03
CA PHE A 132 3.46 -3.65 2.15
C PHE A 132 2.93 -3.84 0.72
N ILE A 133 3.05 -5.05 0.16
CA ILE A 133 2.55 -5.36 -1.18
C ILE A 133 1.03 -5.22 -1.23
N GLU A 134 0.33 -5.75 -0.23
CA GLU A 134 -1.12 -5.60 -0.12
C GLU A 134 -1.56 -4.15 0.04
N ASP A 135 -0.83 -3.35 0.83
CA ASP A 135 -1.13 -1.93 1.01
C ASP A 135 -1.01 -1.17 -0.31
N ILE A 136 0.03 -1.46 -1.11
CA ILE A 136 0.20 -0.85 -2.43
C ILE A 136 -0.94 -1.23 -3.38
N LYS A 137 -1.34 -2.52 -3.42
CA LYS A 137 -2.48 -2.97 -4.25
C LYS A 137 -3.76 -2.26 -3.82
N ARG A 138 -3.98 -2.16 -2.52
CA ARG A 138 -5.15 -1.50 -1.95
C ARG A 138 -5.23 -0.02 -2.29
N ARG A 139 -4.12 0.74 -2.14
CA ARG A 139 -4.07 2.16 -2.51
C ARG A 139 -4.41 2.39 -3.98
N LYS A 140 -3.95 1.49 -4.86
CA LYS A 140 -4.33 1.54 -6.28
C LYS A 140 -5.83 1.33 -6.47
N GLN A 141 -6.44 0.39 -5.74
CA GLN A 141 -7.89 0.17 -5.80
C GLN A 141 -8.68 1.36 -5.25
N ILE A 142 -8.24 1.98 -4.16
CA ILE A 142 -8.86 3.21 -3.63
C ILE A 142 -8.87 4.29 -4.71
N TYR A 143 -7.75 4.53 -5.37
CA TYR A 143 -7.67 5.50 -6.47
C TYR A 143 -8.61 5.15 -7.63
N VAL A 144 -8.69 3.87 -8.01
CA VAL A 144 -9.59 3.40 -9.08
C VAL A 144 -11.05 3.63 -8.69
N ASN A 145 -11.46 3.26 -7.48
CA ASN A 145 -12.82 3.45 -6.97
C ASN A 145 -13.20 4.94 -6.91
N GLU A 146 -12.30 5.80 -6.40
CA GLU A 146 -12.52 7.24 -6.36
C GLU A 146 -12.73 7.82 -7.76
N TYR A 147 -11.95 7.35 -8.74
CA TYR A 147 -12.10 7.78 -10.13
C TYR A 147 -13.40 7.27 -10.76
N LEU A 148 -13.79 6.02 -10.47
CA LEU A 148 -15.05 5.43 -10.92
C LEU A 148 -16.27 6.18 -10.38
N ILE A 149 -16.26 6.50 -9.08
CA ILE A 149 -17.33 7.25 -8.42
C ILE A 149 -17.55 8.58 -9.13
N LYS A 150 -16.48 9.34 -9.40
CA LYS A 150 -16.57 10.60 -10.14
C LYS A 150 -17.17 10.44 -11.54
N ILE A 151 -16.72 9.44 -12.29
CA ILE A 151 -17.28 9.17 -13.63
C ILE A 151 -18.77 8.83 -13.54
N VAL A 152 -19.17 8.01 -12.57
CA VAL A 152 -20.55 7.58 -12.41
C VAL A 152 -21.44 8.76 -11.98
N GLU A 153 -20.95 9.62 -11.06
CA GLU A 153 -21.62 10.86 -10.67
C GLU A 153 -21.85 11.78 -11.87
N GLU A 154 -20.82 12.01 -12.69
CA GLU A 154 -20.91 12.79 -13.93
C GLU A 154 -21.96 12.19 -14.90
N LYS A 155 -21.98 10.86 -15.05
CA LYS A 155 -22.98 10.18 -15.90
C LYS A 155 -24.41 10.34 -15.37
N ILE A 156 -24.61 10.25 -14.06
CA ILE A 156 -25.93 10.45 -13.44
C ILE A 156 -26.39 11.90 -13.65
N GLU A 157 -25.50 12.87 -13.47
CA GLU A 157 -25.81 14.29 -13.65
C GLU A 157 -26.18 14.60 -15.11
N ALA A 158 -25.41 14.08 -16.08
CA ALA A 158 -25.72 14.22 -17.49
C ALA A 158 -27.11 13.65 -17.84
N ILE A 159 -27.47 12.50 -17.27
CA ILE A 159 -28.80 11.88 -17.47
C ILE A 159 -29.91 12.75 -16.86
N LYS A 160 -29.70 13.33 -15.68
CA LYS A 160 -30.66 14.25 -15.03
C LYS A 160 -30.87 15.52 -15.85
N ASN A 161 -29.79 16.09 -16.40
CA ASN A 161 -29.85 17.31 -17.20
C ASN A 161 -30.55 17.09 -18.55
N ASN A 162 -30.43 15.90 -19.15
CA ASN A 162 -31.14 15.55 -20.38
C ASN A 162 -32.63 15.21 -20.17
N MET A 163 -33.09 15.07 -18.93
CA MET A 163 -34.49 14.84 -18.57
C MET A 163 -35.23 16.11 -18.13
N LYS A 164 -34.53 17.26 -18.05
CA LYS A 164 -35.12 18.59 -17.83
C LYS A 164 -35.37 19.27 -19.17
#